data_AF-A0A2N8TAQ0-F1
#
_entry.id   AF-A0A2N8TAQ0-F1
#
_cell.length_a   1.000
_cell.length_b   1.000
_cell.length_c   1.000
_cell.angle_alpha   90.00
_cell.angle_beta   90.00
_cell.angle_gamma   90.00
#
_symmetry.space_group_name_H-M   'P 1'
#
loop_
_entity.id
_entity.type
_entity.pdbx_description
1 polymer ?
#
loop_
_entity_poly.entity_id
_entity_poly.type
_entity_poly.pdbx_seq_one_letter_code
_entity_poly.pdbx_strand_id
1 'polypeptide(L)'
;GVRGVVPGYYRGRMSYVIRSVRAHEWPAAKELRLAALRDPVAHLAFLETYEEAAARPDSFWQERTAGAAEGADARQQIIAEGPDGRWVATLTVLVEEPGTTDWAGFPVERKQGHVVGVFVRPEERGSGLTEVLFDAALEWSWGRGLERV
;
A
#
# COMPACT_ATOMS: atom_id res chain seq x y z
N GLY A 1 28.19 -3.06 -1.86
CA GLY A 1 27.84 -3.96 -0.76
C GLY A 1 26.38 -3.74 -0.44
N VAL A 2 25.54 -4.72 -0.75
CA VAL A 2 24.07 -4.63 -0.71
C VAL A 2 23.64 -4.42 0.74
N ARG A 3 23.05 -3.25 1.04
CA ARG A 3 22.37 -3.02 2.33
C ARG A 3 21.10 -3.85 2.31
N GLY A 4 21.08 -4.90 3.12
CA GLY A 4 19.89 -5.71 3.35
C GLY A 4 18.78 -4.86 3.95
N VAL A 5 17.56 -5.14 3.50
CA VAL A 5 16.31 -4.63 4.05
C VAL A 5 16.28 -4.95 5.53
N VAL A 6 16.34 -3.94 6.40
CA VAL A 6 16.15 -4.11 7.84
C VAL A 6 14.68 -3.83 8.12
N PRO A 7 13.87 -4.80 8.57
CA PRO A 7 12.50 -4.53 8.98
C PRO A 7 12.50 -3.53 10.13
N GLY A 8 11.86 -2.37 9.94
CA GLY A 8 11.65 -1.40 11.00
C GLY A 8 10.68 -1.96 12.04
N TYR A 9 11.19 -2.41 13.19
CA TYR A 9 10.37 -2.82 14.32
C TYR A 9 9.97 -1.60 15.15
N TYR A 10 8.74 -1.11 15.00
CA TYR A 10 8.21 -0.07 15.88
C TYR A 10 7.87 -0.69 17.26
N ARG A 11 8.59 -0.28 18.32
CA ARG A 11 8.55 -0.91 19.64
C ARG A 11 7.70 -0.10 20.62
N GLY A 12 6.37 -0.22 20.52
CA GLY A 12 5.42 0.29 21.50
C GLY A 12 4.42 -0.78 21.92
N ARG A 13 4.79 -1.69 22.84
CA ARG A 13 3.95 -2.72 23.55
C ARG A 13 2.97 -3.61 22.75
N MET A 14 2.81 -3.40 21.44
CA MET A 14 2.10 -4.21 20.46
C MET A 14 2.92 -4.11 19.16
N SER A 15 3.72 -5.13 18.86
CA SER A 15 4.65 -5.06 17.73
C SER A 15 3.90 -5.26 16.42
N TYR A 16 3.69 -4.17 15.68
CA TYR A 16 3.27 -4.26 14.29
C TYR A 16 4.46 -4.65 13.41
N VAL A 17 4.20 -5.43 12.37
CA VAL A 17 5.17 -5.74 11.32
C VAL A 17 4.83 -4.92 10.09
N ILE A 18 5.73 -4.04 9.69
CA ILE A 18 5.59 -3.18 8.51
C ILE A 18 6.44 -3.75 7.39
N ARG A 19 5.81 -4.05 6.25
CA ARG A 19 6.49 -4.72 5.14
C ARG A 19 5.74 -4.57 3.83
N SER A 20 6.45 -4.78 2.74
CA SER A 20 5.86 -5.04 1.43
C SER A 20 4.95 -6.27 1.46
N VAL A 21 3.88 -6.22 0.68
CA VAL A 21 3.04 -7.39 0.42
C VAL A 21 3.78 -8.42 -0.46
N ARG A 22 3.51 -9.70 -0.26
CA ARG A 22 3.98 -10.78 -1.15
C ARG A 22 2.85 -11.21 -2.08
N ALA A 23 3.19 -11.61 -3.30
CA ALA A 23 2.19 -11.93 -4.33
C ALA A 23 1.15 -12.99 -3.91
N HIS A 24 1.56 -14.01 -3.15
CA HIS A 24 0.67 -15.06 -2.67
C HIS A 24 -0.27 -14.62 -1.53
N GLU A 25 -0.06 -13.45 -0.94
CA GLU A 25 -0.88 -12.89 0.14
C GLU A 25 -2.11 -12.14 -0.39
N TRP A 26 -2.45 -12.34 -1.67
CA TRP A 26 -3.64 -11.76 -2.30
C TRP A 26 -4.96 -11.97 -1.54
N PRO A 27 -5.20 -13.07 -0.79
CA PRO A 27 -6.45 -13.19 -0.01
C PRO A 27 -6.53 -12.16 1.11
N ALA A 28 -5.41 -11.86 1.78
CA ALA A 28 -5.34 -10.84 2.83
C ALA A 28 -5.42 -9.43 2.22
N ALA A 29 -4.81 -9.20 1.05
CA ALA A 29 -4.95 -7.94 0.32
C ALA A 29 -6.40 -7.66 -0.09
N LYS A 30 -7.12 -8.69 -0.57
CA LYS A 30 -8.55 -8.65 -0.86
C LYS A 30 -9.37 -8.32 0.39
N GLU A 31 -9.15 -9.05 1.49
CA GLU A 31 -9.88 -8.81 2.75
C GLU A 31 -9.70 -7.39 3.26
N LEU A 32 -8.45 -6.89 3.30
CA LEU A 32 -8.16 -5.54 3.77
C LEU A 32 -8.78 -4.48 2.85
N ARG A 33 -8.74 -4.68 1.53
CA ARG A 33 -9.39 -3.76 0.58
C ARG A 33 -10.91 -3.73 0.78
N LEU A 34 -11.54 -4.89 0.91
CA LEU A 34 -12.98 -4.98 1.12
C LEU A 34 -13.40 -4.35 2.45
N ALA A 35 -12.56 -4.46 3.49
CA ALA A 35 -12.77 -3.74 4.74
C ALA A 35 -12.64 -2.22 4.56
N ALA A 36 -11.62 -1.76 3.81
CA ALA A 36 -11.42 -0.34 3.52
C ALA A 36 -12.60 0.28 2.77
N LEU A 37 -13.18 -0.44 1.82
CA LEU A 37 -14.32 0.03 1.01
C LEU A 37 -15.63 0.12 1.79
N ARG A 38 -15.71 -0.50 2.97
CA ARG A 38 -16.84 -0.35 3.89
C ARG A 38 -16.69 0.85 4.83
N ASP A 39 -15.55 1.53 4.80
CA ASP A 39 -15.34 2.70 5.63
C ASP A 39 -16.25 3.86 5.19
N PRO A 40 -16.88 4.60 6.13
CA PRO A 40 -17.74 5.73 5.78
C PRO A 40 -17.07 6.80 4.89
N VAL A 41 -15.73 6.94 4.99
CA VAL A 41 -14.95 7.89 4.18
C VAL A 41 -14.15 7.23 3.05
N ALA A 42 -14.48 5.98 2.68
CA ALA A 42 -13.80 5.26 1.60
C ALA A 42 -13.75 6.05 0.28
N HIS A 43 -14.82 6.80 -0.04
CA HIS A 43 -14.93 7.63 -1.24
C HIS A 43 -13.85 8.73 -1.36
N LEU A 44 -13.17 9.08 -0.26
CA LEU A 44 -12.04 10.02 -0.29
C LEU A 44 -10.73 9.38 -0.77
N ALA A 45 -10.61 8.05 -0.66
CA ALA A 45 -9.36 7.31 -0.90
C ALA A 45 -9.48 6.24 -2.00
N PHE A 46 -10.70 5.88 -2.39
CA PHE A 46 -10.99 4.81 -3.35
C PHE A 46 -11.99 5.29 -4.41
N LEU A 47 -11.70 4.95 -5.66
CA LEU A 47 -12.54 5.21 -6.83
C LEU A 47 -13.42 4.01 -7.21
N GLU A 48 -13.47 2.99 -6.36
CA GLU A 48 -14.27 1.77 -6.54
C GLU A 48 -15.22 1.59 -5.35
N THR A 49 -16.35 0.93 -5.55
CA THR A 49 -17.29 0.58 -4.47
C THR A 49 -16.99 -0.80 -3.89
N TYR A 50 -17.55 -1.09 -2.70
CA TYR A 50 -17.47 -2.43 -2.12
C TYR A 50 -18.08 -3.49 -3.05
N GLU A 51 -19.25 -3.20 -3.64
CA GLU A 51 -19.98 -4.11 -4.51
C GLU A 51 -19.15 -4.46 -5.76
N GLU A 52 -18.54 -3.45 -6.38
CA GLU A 52 -17.66 -3.64 -7.55
C GLU A 52 -16.45 -4.51 -7.20
N ALA A 53 -15.78 -4.22 -6.09
CA ALA A 53 -14.60 -4.97 -5.65
C ALA A 53 -14.96 -6.41 -5.22
N ALA A 54 -16.07 -6.60 -4.51
CA ALA A 54 -16.52 -7.91 -4.04
C ALA A 54 -16.92 -8.84 -5.19
N ALA A 55 -17.41 -8.27 -6.30
CA ALA A 55 -17.74 -9.02 -7.51
C ALA A 55 -16.51 -9.42 -8.35
N ARG A 56 -15.31 -8.89 -8.06
CA ARG A 56 -14.10 -9.26 -8.79
C ARG A 56 -13.70 -10.72 -8.52
N PRO A 57 -13.31 -11.48 -9.55
CA PRO A 57 -12.80 -12.84 -9.37
C PRO A 57 -11.45 -12.83 -8.66
N ASP A 58 -11.05 -13.98 -8.10
CA ASP A 58 -9.77 -14.08 -7.39
C ASP A 58 -8.56 -13.81 -8.29
N SER A 59 -8.64 -14.10 -9.60
CA SER A 59 -7.57 -13.77 -10.56
C SER A 59 -7.24 -12.27 -10.59
N PHE A 60 -8.25 -11.41 -10.48
CA PHE A 60 -8.05 -9.97 -10.38
C PHE A 60 -7.23 -9.59 -9.14
N TRP A 61 -7.51 -10.22 -7.99
CA TRP A 61 -6.78 -9.96 -6.75
C TRP A 61 -5.36 -10.51 -6.78
N GLN A 62 -5.17 -11.67 -7.39
CA GLN A 62 -3.85 -12.27 -7.64
C GLN A 62 -2.99 -11.35 -8.50
N GLU A 63 -3.49 -10.94 -9.67
CA GLU A 63 -2.79 -10.02 -10.58
C GLU A 63 -2.50 -8.68 -9.93
N ARG A 64 -3.49 -8.10 -9.26
CA ARG A 64 -3.34 -6.81 -8.56
C ARG A 64 -2.27 -6.88 -7.48
N THR A 65 -2.28 -7.93 -6.66
CA THR A 65 -1.32 -8.09 -5.56
C THR A 65 0.07 -8.36 -6.10
N ALA A 66 0.22 -9.24 -7.11
CA ALA A 66 1.50 -9.51 -7.75
C ALA A 66 2.11 -8.24 -8.36
N GLY A 67 1.30 -7.40 -9.01
CA GLY A 67 1.75 -6.14 -9.61
C GLY A 67 2.15 -5.04 -8.61
N ALA A 68 1.93 -5.24 -7.31
CA ALA A 68 2.32 -4.33 -6.24
C ALA A 68 3.13 -5.02 -5.13
N ALA A 69 3.56 -6.26 -5.35
CA ALA A 69 4.29 -7.05 -4.37
C ALA A 69 5.76 -6.64 -4.28
N GLU A 70 6.45 -7.15 -3.25
CA GLU A 70 7.91 -7.11 -3.17
C GLU A 70 8.55 -7.52 -4.51
N GLY A 71 9.47 -6.68 -5.00
CA GLY A 71 10.15 -6.86 -6.28
C GLY A 71 9.44 -6.25 -7.49
N ALA A 72 8.17 -5.83 -7.38
CA ALA A 72 7.50 -5.12 -8.46
C ALA A 72 8.10 -3.71 -8.68
N ASP A 73 8.14 -3.27 -9.93
CA ASP A 73 8.70 -1.97 -10.33
C ASP A 73 7.67 -0.85 -10.33
N ALA A 74 6.49 -1.12 -10.91
CA ALA A 74 5.50 -0.09 -11.18
C ALA A 74 4.73 0.36 -9.94
N ARG A 75 4.65 -0.47 -8.89
CA ARG A 75 3.85 -0.21 -7.69
C ARG A 75 4.42 -0.97 -6.50
N GLN A 76 4.20 -0.45 -5.29
CA GLN A 76 4.47 -1.17 -4.05
C GLN A 76 3.36 -0.95 -3.04
N GLN A 77 2.71 -2.03 -2.65
CA GLN A 77 1.82 -2.04 -1.50
C GLN A 77 2.61 -2.42 -0.24
N ILE A 78 2.45 -1.60 0.80
CA ILE A 78 3.00 -1.82 2.13
C ILE A 78 1.82 -2.06 3.07
N ILE A 79 2.01 -2.99 4.00
CA ILE A 79 0.99 -3.37 4.99
C ILE A 79 1.55 -3.19 6.40
N ALA A 80 0.63 -3.00 7.35
CA ALA A 80 0.88 -3.18 8.77
C ALA A 80 0.13 -4.42 9.23
N GLU A 81 0.87 -5.41 9.70
CA GLU A 81 0.36 -6.63 10.33
C GLU A 81 0.39 -6.44 11.85
N GLY A 82 -0.76 -6.62 12.50
CA GLY A 82 -0.92 -6.51 13.94
C GLY A 82 -0.34 -7.72 14.69
N PRO A 83 -0.27 -7.66 16.03
CA PRO A 83 0.27 -8.75 16.86
C PRO A 83 -0.47 -10.09 16.73
N ASP A 84 -1.71 -10.06 16.27
CA ASP A 84 -2.57 -11.21 16.01
C ASP A 84 -2.42 -11.78 14.58
N GLY A 85 -1.51 -11.21 13.78
CA GLY A 85 -1.29 -11.57 12.37
C GLY A 85 -2.30 -10.97 11.41
N ARG A 86 -3.26 -10.18 11.88
CA ARG A 86 -4.25 -9.51 11.02
C ARG A 86 -3.64 -8.28 10.40
N TRP A 87 -3.92 -8.04 9.12
CA TRP A 87 -3.56 -6.77 8.50
C TRP A 87 -4.53 -5.68 8.94
N VAL A 88 -3.96 -4.60 9.45
CA VAL A 88 -4.74 -3.50 10.05
C VAL A 88 -4.57 -2.17 9.33
N ALA A 89 -3.56 -2.05 8.48
CA ALA A 89 -3.37 -0.87 7.66
C ALA A 89 -2.61 -1.17 6.37
N THR A 90 -2.74 -0.28 5.38
CA THR A 90 -2.01 -0.34 4.13
C THR A 90 -1.86 1.04 3.49
N LEU A 91 -0.82 1.20 2.67
CA LEU A 91 -0.79 2.17 1.58
C LEU A 91 -0.18 1.53 0.33
N THR A 92 -0.43 2.11 -0.83
CA THR A 92 0.23 1.74 -2.08
C THR A 92 0.90 2.96 -2.69
N VAL A 93 2.14 2.82 -3.16
CA VAL A 93 2.79 3.79 -4.03
C VAL A 93 2.68 3.30 -5.46
N LEU A 94 2.25 4.16 -6.38
CA LEU A 94 2.34 3.96 -7.82
C LEU A 94 3.55 4.73 -8.34
N VAL A 95 4.36 4.13 -9.21
CA VAL A 95 5.44 4.84 -9.92
C VAL A 95 4.87 5.44 -11.19
N GLU A 96 5.06 6.73 -11.34
CA GLU A 96 4.73 7.51 -12.52
C GLU A 96 6.03 7.88 -13.23
N GLU A 97 6.17 7.50 -14.49
CA GLU A 97 7.39 7.67 -15.28
C GLU A 97 7.34 8.97 -16.10
N PRO A 98 8.48 9.63 -16.36
CA PRO A 98 8.53 10.79 -17.24
C PRO A 98 7.93 10.48 -18.62
N GLY A 99 7.10 11.38 -19.13
CA GLY A 99 6.43 11.24 -20.42
C GLY A 99 5.13 10.42 -20.38
N THR A 100 4.71 9.94 -19.21
CA THR A 100 3.36 9.36 -19.03
C THR A 100 2.35 10.41 -18.57
N THR A 101 1.10 10.00 -18.44
CA THR A 101 0.03 10.79 -17.81
C THR A 101 -0.33 10.17 -16.47
N ASP A 102 -0.50 10.99 -15.44
CA ASP A 102 -0.93 10.55 -14.12
C ASP A 102 -2.42 10.12 -14.12
N TRP A 103 -2.88 9.60 -12.98
CA TRP A 103 -4.26 9.14 -12.86
C TRP A 103 -5.32 10.24 -13.02
N ALA A 104 -4.94 11.50 -12.81
CA ALA A 104 -5.82 12.66 -12.91
C ALA A 104 -5.74 13.35 -14.29
N GLY A 105 -4.94 12.81 -15.22
CA GLY A 105 -4.83 13.31 -16.59
C GLY A 105 -3.72 14.34 -16.80
N PHE A 106 -2.86 14.59 -15.80
CA PHE A 106 -1.76 15.55 -15.92
C PHE A 106 -0.48 14.88 -16.44
N PRO A 107 0.34 15.59 -17.24
CA PRO A 107 1.61 15.06 -17.71
C PRO A 107 2.59 14.86 -16.56
N VAL A 108 3.31 13.74 -16.59
CA VAL A 108 4.36 13.40 -15.63
C VAL A 108 5.71 13.83 -16.22
N GLU A 109 6.36 14.81 -15.62
CA GLU A 109 7.63 15.37 -16.12
C GLU A 109 8.88 14.68 -15.55
N ARG A 110 8.72 13.99 -14.41
CA ARG A 110 9.81 13.43 -13.62
C ARG A 110 9.35 12.17 -12.91
N LYS A 111 10.28 11.28 -12.59
CA LYS A 111 9.95 10.00 -11.99
C LYS A 111 9.44 10.22 -10.57
N GLN A 112 8.19 9.90 -10.30
CA GLN A 112 7.54 10.22 -9.04
C GLN A 112 6.71 9.07 -8.48
N GLY A 113 6.49 9.11 -7.17
CA GLY A 113 5.53 8.25 -6.49
C GLY A 113 4.18 8.94 -6.38
N HIS A 114 3.11 8.17 -6.46
CA HIS A 114 1.76 8.61 -6.10
C HIS A 114 1.22 7.69 -5.01
N VAL A 115 0.92 8.25 -3.84
CA VAL A 115 0.35 7.49 -2.72
C VAL A 115 -1.16 7.33 -2.91
N VAL A 116 -1.62 6.08 -2.97
CA VAL A 116 -3.03 5.72 -3.13
C VAL A 116 -3.46 4.62 -2.15
N GLY A 117 -4.77 4.47 -1.95
CA GLY A 117 -5.33 3.36 -1.20
C GLY A 117 -4.86 3.27 0.24
N VAL A 118 -4.64 4.43 0.88
CA VAL A 118 -4.28 4.53 2.30
C VAL A 118 -5.49 4.12 3.13
N PHE A 119 -5.31 3.16 4.02
CA PHE A 119 -6.34 2.73 4.94
C PHE A 119 -5.74 2.27 6.26
N VAL A 120 -6.37 2.68 7.36
CA VAL A 120 -6.13 2.17 8.71
C VAL A 120 -7.48 1.77 9.27
N ARG A 121 -7.59 0.53 9.77
CA ARG A 121 -8.79 0.03 10.43
C ARG A 121 -9.21 0.98 11.57
N PRO A 122 -10.52 1.25 11.74
CA PRO A 122 -10.99 2.23 12.74
C PRO A 122 -10.43 2.00 14.14
N GLU A 123 -10.32 0.74 14.57
CA GLU A 123 -9.78 0.34 15.87
C GLU A 123 -8.30 0.71 16.09
N GLU A 124 -7.54 0.93 15.01
CA GLU A 124 -6.11 1.28 15.07
C GLU A 124 -5.83 2.77 14.77
N ARG A 125 -6.86 3.61 14.61
CA ARG A 125 -6.66 5.04 14.31
C ARG A 125 -6.12 5.77 15.54
N GLY A 126 -5.25 6.76 15.29
CA GLY A 126 -4.57 7.50 16.36
C GLY A 126 -3.38 6.77 16.99
N SER A 127 -2.99 5.61 16.44
CA SER A 127 -1.83 4.81 16.89
C SER A 127 -0.47 5.27 16.35
N GLY A 128 -0.45 6.17 15.37
CA GLY A 128 0.75 6.54 14.61
C GLY A 128 1.09 5.60 13.44
N LEU A 129 0.30 4.54 13.20
CA LEU A 129 0.56 3.59 12.10
C LEU A 129 0.64 4.24 10.72
N THR A 130 -0.13 5.31 10.48
CA THR A 130 -0.04 6.05 9.22
C THR A 130 1.37 6.62 9.01
N GLU A 131 1.97 7.24 10.03
CA GLU A 131 3.32 7.81 9.92
C GLU A 131 4.34 6.73 9.57
N VAL A 132 4.28 5.59 10.26
CA VAL A 132 5.19 4.45 10.02
C VAL A 132 5.02 3.87 8.60
N LEU A 133 3.79 3.82 8.11
CA LEU A 133 3.50 3.39 6.74
C LEU A 133 4.08 4.35 5.70
N PHE A 134 3.94 5.66 5.92
CA PHE A 134 4.52 6.68 5.04
C PHE A 134 6.05 6.64 5.06
N ASP A 135 6.68 6.46 6.23
CA ASP A 135 8.13 6.31 6.34
C ASP A 135 8.64 5.13 5.49
N ALA A 136 7.98 3.97 5.59
CA ALA A 136 8.33 2.79 4.79
C ALA A 136 8.11 3.02 3.29
N ALA A 137 7.06 3.74 2.90
CA ALA A 137 6.80 4.08 1.50
C ALA A 137 7.84 5.05 0.93
N LEU A 138 8.24 6.06 1.71
CA LEU A 138 9.26 7.02 1.33
C LEU A 138 10.62 6.33 1.21
N GLU A 139 10.98 5.47 2.16
CA GLU A 139 12.20 4.66 2.09
C GLU A 139 12.24 3.83 0.79
N TRP A 140 11.15 3.12 0.48
CA TRP A 140 11.04 2.36 -0.77
C TRP A 140 11.15 3.25 -2.02
N SER A 141 10.46 4.40 -2.01
CA SER A 141 10.38 5.31 -3.16
C SER A 141 11.76 5.91 -3.49
N TRP A 142 12.45 6.44 -2.48
CA TRP A 142 13.79 7.00 -2.67
C TRP A 142 14.83 5.93 -2.99
N GLY A 143 14.68 4.72 -2.44
CA GLY A 143 15.51 3.57 -2.82
C GLY A 143 15.45 3.22 -4.32
N ARG A 144 14.37 3.62 -5.01
CA ARG A 144 14.18 3.44 -6.47
C ARG A 144 14.50 4.70 -7.30
N GLY A 145 15.02 5.73 -6.66
CA GLY A 145 15.37 6.99 -7.32
C GLY A 145 14.17 7.80 -7.77
N LEU A 146 13.01 7.67 -7.10
CA LEU A 146 11.91 8.61 -7.30
C LEU A 146 12.36 10.00 -6.82
N GLU A 147 12.07 11.02 -7.62
CA GLU A 147 12.48 12.40 -7.37
C GLU A 147 11.53 13.12 -6.41
N ARG A 148 10.28 12.65 -6.32
CA ARG A 148 9.27 13.10 -5.37
C ARG A 148 8.23 12.01 -5.11
N VAL A 149 7.44 12.20 -4.06
CA VAL A 149 6.25 11.40 -3.70
C VAL A 149 5.15 12.38 -3.30
#